data_AF-A0A1G0YPT1-F1
#
_entry.id   AF-A0A1G0YPT1-F1
#
_cell.length_a   1.000
_cell.length_b   1.000
_cell.length_c   1.000
_cell.angle_alpha   90.00
_cell.angle_beta   90.00
_cell.angle_gamma   90.00
#
_symmetry.space_group_name_H-M   'P 1'
#
loop_
_entity.id
_entity.type
_entity.pdbx_description
1 polymer ?
#
loop_
_entity_poly.entity_id
_entity_poly.type
_entity_poly.pdbx_seq_one_letter_code
_entity_poly.pdbx_strand_id
1 'polypeptide(L)'
;MNTIPETMLAWPLFGAGMEKLGKNDKPCRIPVPSIGDDEILVRIDAIGLCFSDVKLIRAGETHPRVISKNLAEDPVIPGHEAVMTIVSTGEKVSSEFKPGQRFIIQADIYVKGKGYAYGYAIDGGMAQYSRIDQRVLNGDEGCYLIPLPDNISAGIAALMEPWTCVKASYMIEHRANPLPGGSVLIASEKGNSAVYKAGQALQAARPSKITVLNLSEAFIAELRNSFRNTEIETVGKISEEDLYDDLFLCDLRDKAFAEKLAKNCRKNAVINFIGDYPDEAWSFDVGNIHYQGWFYQGAKGKDLSAGYGRNLRSKLKEKGTCWLPGGAGAMGQMHTQLAVEAEDGPSRILVSDMDNVRISKVTALLSETIKKRGIEFKALNPSSFSSPAEFDKAVKGFAPEGFDDIVMLVPVIPVLNGSANHLKEDGLMNIFAGIPAGKEGLLNIKGIAGKGIRYIGSSGSLTAHLKHTLKLVEEKNLNPATALAAIGGMNELKNGLEAVANAKFPGKTVIFPNCENMPLTTMENIGNLSEKLKTTLDKDGFYTKKTEEKLFELFSN
;
A
#
# COMPACT_ATOMS: atom_id res chain seq x y z
N MET A 1 35.53 13.96 -12.19
CA MET A 1 34.60 12.91 -12.69
C MET A 1 35.17 11.59 -12.24
N ASN A 2 34.49 10.88 -11.35
CA ASN A 2 34.88 9.52 -11.01
C ASN A 2 34.63 8.66 -12.25
N THR A 3 35.65 7.92 -12.70
CA THR A 3 35.55 6.98 -13.81
C THR A 3 34.55 5.88 -13.46
N ILE A 4 33.61 5.59 -14.37
CA ILE A 4 32.67 4.47 -14.22
C ILE A 4 33.48 3.16 -14.21
N PRO A 5 33.32 2.30 -13.18
CA PRO A 5 34.10 1.06 -13.10
C PRO A 5 33.62 0.03 -14.14
N GLU A 6 34.49 -0.91 -14.50
CA GLU A 6 34.12 -2.02 -15.41
C GLU A 6 33.11 -2.99 -14.78
N THR A 7 33.17 -3.15 -13.45
CA THR A 7 32.28 -4.06 -12.70
C THR A 7 31.66 -3.37 -11.50
N MET A 8 30.52 -3.90 -11.06
CA MET A 8 29.78 -3.49 -9.88
C MET A 8 29.37 -4.70 -9.04
N LEU A 9 29.02 -4.44 -7.79
CA LEU A 9 28.26 -5.37 -6.96
C LEU A 9 26.76 -5.24 -7.22
N ALA A 10 26.07 -6.38 -7.24
CA ALA A 10 24.62 -6.47 -7.31
C ALA A 10 24.12 -7.71 -6.55
N TRP A 11 22.83 -7.73 -6.19
CA TRP A 11 22.15 -8.90 -5.64
C TRP A 11 21.09 -9.43 -6.63
N PRO A 12 21.49 -10.15 -7.70
CA PRO A 12 20.51 -10.79 -8.58
C PRO A 12 19.76 -11.91 -7.84
N LEU A 13 18.48 -12.08 -8.16
CA LEU A 13 17.64 -13.17 -7.67
C LEU A 13 17.62 -14.30 -8.71
N PHE A 14 18.12 -15.48 -8.33
CA PHE A 14 18.27 -16.64 -9.22
C PHE A 14 17.14 -17.68 -9.08
N GLY A 15 16.04 -17.34 -8.41
CA GLY A 15 14.91 -18.22 -8.16
C GLY A 15 14.15 -17.86 -6.89
N ALA A 16 13.21 -18.69 -6.48
CA ALA A 16 12.47 -18.51 -5.23
C ALA A 16 13.28 -18.86 -3.97
N GLY A 17 13.25 -18.00 -2.96
CA GLY A 17 13.90 -18.20 -1.65
C GLY A 17 15.02 -17.19 -1.36
N MET A 18 15.26 -16.91 -0.07
CA MET A 18 16.30 -15.96 0.35
C MET A 18 17.72 -16.49 0.07
N GLU A 19 17.87 -17.81 0.00
CA GLU A 19 19.07 -18.52 -0.43
C GLU A 19 19.38 -18.36 -1.93
N LYS A 20 18.41 -17.91 -2.72
CA LYS A 20 18.57 -17.63 -4.16
C LYS A 20 18.91 -16.17 -4.47
N LEU A 21 18.96 -15.31 -3.45
CA LEU A 21 19.40 -13.92 -3.59
C LEU A 21 20.92 -13.86 -3.51
N GLY A 22 21.56 -13.45 -4.62
CA GLY A 22 23.01 -13.46 -4.77
C GLY A 22 23.59 -14.85 -4.97
N LYS A 23 24.89 -15.01 -4.72
CA LYS A 23 25.60 -16.29 -4.80
C LYS A 23 26.40 -16.52 -3.53
N ASN A 24 26.26 -17.70 -2.92
CA ASN A 24 26.94 -18.07 -1.68
C ASN A 24 26.74 -17.02 -0.57
N ASP A 25 25.50 -16.54 -0.41
CA ASP A 25 25.09 -15.52 0.56
C ASP A 25 25.85 -14.19 0.44
N LYS A 26 26.30 -13.84 -0.78
CA LYS A 26 27.05 -12.62 -1.08
C LYS A 26 26.54 -11.93 -2.36
N PRO A 27 26.75 -10.61 -2.52
CA PRO A 27 26.51 -9.95 -3.78
C PRO A 27 27.42 -10.53 -4.87
N CYS A 28 26.95 -10.49 -6.11
CA CYS A 28 27.71 -10.86 -7.29
C CYS A 28 28.50 -9.66 -7.80
N ARG A 29 29.76 -9.86 -8.20
CA ARG A 29 30.49 -8.92 -9.05
C ARG A 29 30.12 -9.17 -10.50
N ILE A 30 29.47 -8.20 -11.13
CA ILE A 30 28.98 -8.28 -12.52
C ILE A 30 29.42 -7.03 -13.30
N PRO A 31 29.43 -7.04 -14.64
CA PRO A 31 29.73 -5.84 -15.42
C PRO A 31 28.76 -4.70 -15.10
N VAL A 32 29.23 -3.46 -15.09
CA VAL A 32 28.32 -2.29 -15.11
C VAL A 32 27.55 -2.33 -16.43
N PRO A 33 26.21 -2.14 -16.43
CA PRO A 33 25.43 -2.22 -17.65
C PRO A 33 25.85 -1.13 -18.64
N SER A 34 26.08 -1.50 -19.89
CA SER A 34 26.18 -0.54 -21.00
C SER A 34 24.81 0.10 -21.26
N ILE A 35 24.82 1.34 -21.75
CA ILE A 35 23.61 2.07 -22.14
C ILE A 35 23.58 2.30 -23.65
N GLY A 36 22.40 2.21 -24.25
CA GLY A 36 22.15 2.66 -25.62
C GLY A 36 22.04 4.18 -25.73
N ASP A 37 21.87 4.67 -26.97
CA ASP A 37 21.79 6.11 -27.26
C ASP A 37 20.60 6.80 -26.55
N ASP A 38 19.55 6.08 -26.20
CA ASP A 38 18.33 6.60 -25.58
C ASP A 38 18.14 6.14 -24.12
N GLU A 39 19.20 5.67 -23.48
CA GLU A 39 19.20 5.16 -22.11
C GLU A 39 20.11 5.99 -21.19
N ILE A 40 19.89 5.89 -19.88
CA ILE A 40 20.65 6.60 -18.85
C ILE A 40 21.31 5.58 -17.92
N LEU A 41 22.58 5.81 -17.58
CA LEU A 41 23.26 5.07 -16.53
C LEU A 41 23.19 5.88 -15.24
N VAL A 42 22.72 5.23 -14.17
CA VAL A 42 22.64 5.83 -12.85
C VAL A 42 23.48 5.06 -11.83
N ARG A 43 24.08 5.78 -10.88
CA ARG A 43 24.62 5.21 -9.64
C ARG A 43 23.51 5.19 -8.60
N ILE A 44 23.33 4.07 -7.91
CA ILE A 44 22.37 3.97 -6.80
C ILE A 44 23.03 4.49 -5.52
N ASP A 45 22.53 5.60 -5.01
CA ASP A 45 23.08 6.24 -3.82
C ASP A 45 22.53 5.60 -2.53
N ALA A 46 21.25 5.22 -2.52
CA ALA A 46 20.61 4.55 -1.40
C ALA A 46 19.42 3.70 -1.88
N ILE A 47 19.08 2.67 -1.11
CA ILE A 47 17.91 1.83 -1.31
C ILE A 47 17.23 1.54 0.03
N GLY A 48 15.93 1.83 0.11
CA GLY A 48 15.08 1.40 1.21
C GLY A 48 14.73 -0.09 1.07
N LEU A 49 14.77 -0.84 2.17
CA LEU A 49 14.37 -2.25 2.18
C LEU A 49 12.90 -2.37 2.56
N CYS A 50 12.12 -3.10 1.74
CA CYS A 50 10.70 -3.28 1.97
C CYS A 50 10.31 -4.75 2.14
N PHE A 51 9.18 -4.98 2.81
CA PHE A 51 8.62 -6.32 2.93
C PHE A 51 8.13 -6.86 1.58
N SER A 52 7.81 -5.99 0.63
CA SER A 52 7.47 -6.36 -0.75
C SER A 52 8.67 -6.96 -1.51
N ASP A 53 9.92 -6.57 -1.20
CA ASP A 53 11.12 -7.24 -1.72
C ASP A 53 11.22 -8.66 -1.15
N VAL A 54 10.94 -8.85 0.15
CA VAL A 54 10.91 -10.18 0.78
C VAL A 54 9.84 -11.08 0.14
N LYS A 55 8.65 -10.53 -0.17
CA LYS A 55 7.58 -11.25 -0.89
C LYS A 55 8.04 -11.69 -2.28
N LEU A 56 8.69 -10.79 -3.02
CA LEU A 56 9.27 -11.09 -4.34
C LEU A 56 10.29 -12.23 -4.23
N ILE A 57 11.30 -12.07 -3.36
CA ILE A 57 12.38 -13.04 -3.19
C ILE A 57 11.84 -14.43 -2.82
N ARG A 58 10.88 -14.51 -1.91
CA ARG A 58 10.26 -15.78 -1.51
C ARG A 58 9.47 -16.45 -2.64
N ALA A 59 8.84 -15.67 -3.51
CA ALA A 59 7.99 -16.19 -4.58
C ALA A 59 8.78 -16.50 -5.87
N GLY A 60 9.89 -15.81 -6.13
CA GLY A 60 10.67 -15.98 -7.36
C GLY A 60 9.82 -15.79 -8.62
N GLU A 61 9.93 -16.72 -9.57
CA GLU A 61 9.20 -16.76 -10.85
C GLU A 61 7.67 -16.78 -10.69
N THR A 62 7.17 -17.25 -9.54
CA THR A 62 5.71 -17.33 -9.28
C THR A 62 5.12 -15.98 -8.89
N HIS A 63 5.96 -14.97 -8.60
CA HIS A 63 5.47 -13.65 -8.28
C HIS A 63 4.85 -12.99 -9.53
N PRO A 64 3.61 -12.44 -9.46
CA PRO A 64 2.88 -11.97 -10.64
C PRO A 64 3.54 -10.79 -11.38
N ARG A 65 4.44 -10.07 -10.71
CA ARG A 65 5.20 -8.95 -11.29
C ARG A 65 6.54 -9.37 -11.92
N VAL A 66 6.98 -10.62 -11.75
CA VAL A 66 8.20 -11.13 -12.38
C VAL A 66 7.87 -11.60 -13.79
N ILE A 67 8.58 -11.05 -14.78
CA ILE A 67 8.35 -11.37 -16.19
C ILE A 67 9.25 -12.51 -16.69
N SER A 68 10.42 -12.68 -16.08
CA SER A 68 11.33 -13.80 -16.37
C SER A 68 10.65 -15.13 -16.02
N LYS A 69 10.79 -16.11 -16.91
CA LYS A 69 10.25 -17.47 -16.72
C LYS A 69 11.26 -18.43 -16.11
N ASN A 70 12.53 -18.03 -16.04
CA ASN A 70 13.61 -18.82 -15.50
C ASN A 70 14.66 -17.89 -14.90
N LEU A 71 14.56 -17.59 -13.60
CA LEU A 71 15.47 -16.66 -12.94
C LEU A 71 16.89 -17.22 -12.83
N ALA A 72 17.09 -18.53 -12.99
CA ALA A 72 18.42 -19.10 -13.00
C ALA A 72 19.24 -18.67 -14.25
N GLU A 73 18.57 -18.46 -15.38
CA GLU A 73 19.17 -18.04 -16.66
C GLU A 73 19.06 -16.53 -16.89
N ASP A 74 17.93 -15.93 -16.50
CA ASP A 74 17.62 -14.51 -16.65
C ASP A 74 17.20 -13.94 -15.29
N PRO A 75 18.18 -13.72 -14.37
CA PRO A 75 17.90 -13.22 -13.03
C PRO A 75 17.50 -11.75 -13.07
N VAL A 76 16.60 -11.35 -12.18
CA VAL A 76 16.28 -9.94 -11.93
C VAL A 76 17.02 -9.43 -10.71
N ILE A 77 17.49 -8.19 -10.74
CA ILE A 77 18.00 -7.50 -9.55
C ILE A 77 16.82 -6.83 -8.83
N PRO A 78 16.49 -7.18 -7.56
CA PRO A 78 15.39 -6.54 -6.85
C PRO A 78 15.69 -5.11 -6.39
N GLY A 79 14.75 -4.49 -5.66
CA GLY A 79 14.93 -3.20 -5.00
C GLY A 79 14.23 -2.04 -5.68
N HIS A 80 13.08 -1.66 -5.16
CA HIS A 80 12.21 -0.66 -5.78
C HIS A 80 12.26 0.73 -5.13
N GLU A 81 12.69 0.83 -3.88
CA GLU A 81 12.79 2.11 -3.14
C GLU A 81 14.16 2.79 -3.37
N ALA A 82 14.52 3.08 -4.62
CA ALA A 82 15.85 3.53 -5.00
C ALA A 82 16.01 5.06 -5.12
N VAL A 83 17.16 5.55 -4.66
CA VAL A 83 17.67 6.91 -4.88
C VAL A 83 18.91 6.82 -5.75
N MET A 84 19.01 7.68 -6.76
CA MET A 84 20.02 7.53 -7.79
C MET A 84 20.55 8.87 -8.29
N THR A 85 21.79 8.85 -8.79
CA THR A 85 22.46 9.96 -9.47
C THR A 85 22.81 9.56 -10.90
N ILE A 86 22.50 10.39 -11.89
CA ILE A 86 22.92 10.17 -13.28
C ILE A 86 24.44 10.24 -13.36
N VAL A 87 25.08 9.24 -14.00
CA VAL A 87 26.52 9.24 -14.25
C VAL A 87 26.87 9.29 -15.73
N SER A 88 25.97 8.83 -16.61
CA SER A 88 26.12 8.93 -18.07
C SER A 88 24.76 8.90 -18.76
N THR A 89 24.67 9.47 -19.95
CA THR A 89 23.47 9.52 -20.80
C THR A 89 23.83 9.16 -22.23
N GLY A 90 22.97 8.42 -22.92
CA GLY A 90 23.08 8.24 -24.36
C GLY A 90 22.82 9.54 -25.14
N GLU A 91 23.27 9.59 -26.39
CA GLU A 91 23.25 10.80 -27.25
C GLU A 91 21.84 11.30 -27.61
N LYS A 92 20.83 10.43 -27.58
CA LYS A 92 19.42 10.71 -27.90
C LYS A 92 18.57 10.98 -26.66
N VAL A 93 19.14 10.88 -25.46
CA VAL A 93 18.44 11.26 -24.22
C VAL A 93 18.17 12.77 -24.22
N SER A 94 16.99 13.17 -23.74
CA SER A 94 16.62 14.58 -23.59
C SER A 94 17.70 15.38 -22.84
N SER A 95 18.04 16.55 -23.37
CA SER A 95 19.08 17.44 -22.81
C SER A 95 18.81 17.95 -21.38
N GLU A 96 17.61 17.70 -20.85
CA GLU A 96 17.25 17.98 -19.46
C GLU A 96 17.91 17.02 -18.47
N PHE A 97 18.24 15.79 -18.90
CA PHE A 97 18.94 14.79 -18.10
C PHE A 97 20.44 14.96 -18.26
N LYS A 98 21.14 15.24 -17.15
CA LYS A 98 22.56 15.54 -17.12
C LYS A 98 23.25 14.76 -16.00
N PRO A 99 24.48 14.25 -16.23
CA PRO A 99 25.29 13.69 -15.17
C PRO A 99 25.39 14.60 -13.94
N GLY A 100 25.25 14.01 -12.76
CA GLY A 100 25.22 14.70 -11.46
C GLY A 100 23.81 14.98 -10.93
N GLN A 101 22.77 14.96 -11.76
CA GLN A 101 21.40 15.12 -11.28
C GLN A 101 20.93 13.90 -10.48
N ARG A 102 20.14 14.17 -9.45
CA ARG A 102 19.64 13.18 -8.48
C ARG A 102 18.15 12.95 -8.67
N PHE A 103 17.73 11.71 -8.49
CA PHE A 103 16.34 11.29 -8.66
C PHE A 103 15.93 10.26 -7.61
N ILE A 104 14.64 10.25 -7.31
CA ILE A 104 13.94 9.07 -6.80
C ILE A 104 13.07 8.50 -7.93
N ILE A 105 12.71 7.22 -7.83
CA ILE A 105 11.91 6.54 -8.86
C ILE A 105 10.53 6.15 -8.33
N GLN A 106 9.49 6.38 -9.14
CA GLN A 106 8.20 5.72 -8.96
C GLN A 106 8.29 4.31 -9.54
N ALA A 107 8.19 3.30 -8.68
CA ALA A 107 8.46 1.92 -9.05
C ALA A 107 7.31 1.23 -9.79
N ASP A 108 6.05 1.68 -9.66
CA ASP A 108 4.91 1.06 -10.36
C ASP A 108 4.79 1.58 -11.80
N ILE A 109 5.70 1.11 -12.65
CA ILE A 109 5.83 1.53 -14.05
C ILE A 109 4.82 0.81 -14.93
N TYR A 110 4.09 1.54 -15.77
CA TYR A 110 3.23 0.98 -16.81
C TYR A 110 3.59 1.53 -18.19
N VAL A 111 3.50 0.68 -19.20
CA VAL A 111 3.63 1.05 -20.61
C VAL A 111 2.51 0.37 -21.39
N LYS A 112 1.63 1.18 -21.99
CA LYS A 112 0.44 0.72 -22.71
C LYS A 112 -0.42 -0.22 -21.86
N GLY A 113 -0.58 0.10 -20.58
CA GLY A 113 -1.34 -0.68 -19.59
C GLY A 113 -0.64 -1.93 -19.07
N LYS A 114 0.60 -2.24 -19.51
CA LYS A 114 1.37 -3.39 -19.02
C LYS A 114 2.38 -2.95 -17.95
N GLY A 115 2.39 -3.66 -16.83
CA GLY A 115 3.30 -3.38 -15.70
C GLY A 115 4.74 -3.82 -15.96
N TYR A 116 5.69 -2.94 -15.63
CA TYR A 116 7.14 -3.11 -15.72
C TYR A 116 7.84 -2.63 -14.46
N ALA A 117 7.31 -3.00 -13.29
CA ALA A 117 7.77 -2.47 -12.01
C ALA A 117 9.30 -2.59 -11.81
N TYR A 118 9.92 -1.49 -11.38
CA TYR A 118 11.36 -1.40 -11.11
C TYR A 118 11.75 -2.31 -9.94
N GLY A 119 12.75 -3.16 -10.12
CA GLY A 119 13.11 -4.21 -9.15
C GLY A 119 12.21 -5.45 -9.16
N TYR A 120 11.33 -5.61 -10.17
CA TYR A 120 10.49 -6.80 -10.35
C TYR A 120 10.54 -7.33 -11.79
N ALA A 121 10.21 -6.46 -12.74
CA ALA A 121 10.17 -6.77 -14.17
C ALA A 121 11.38 -6.21 -14.92
N ILE A 122 12.02 -5.20 -14.34
CA ILE A 122 13.28 -4.61 -14.79
C ILE A 122 14.21 -4.51 -13.58
N ASP A 123 15.52 -4.49 -13.82
CA ASP A 123 16.51 -4.46 -12.76
C ASP A 123 16.37 -3.24 -11.85
N GLY A 124 16.48 -3.49 -10.54
CA GLY A 124 16.24 -2.56 -9.47
C GLY A 124 17.51 -1.99 -8.83
N GLY A 125 17.33 -1.40 -7.64
CA GLY A 125 18.35 -0.69 -6.88
C GLY A 125 19.20 -1.54 -5.93
N MET A 126 19.02 -2.87 -5.86
CA MET A 126 19.95 -3.74 -5.13
C MET A 126 21.24 -3.99 -5.93
N ALA A 127 21.84 -2.91 -6.44
CA ALA A 127 23.06 -2.85 -7.23
C ALA A 127 23.73 -1.48 -7.04
N GLN A 128 25.01 -1.36 -7.40
CA GLN A 128 25.69 -0.06 -7.34
C GLN A 128 25.32 0.86 -8.51
N TYR A 129 24.98 0.29 -9.66
CA TYR A 129 24.51 1.01 -10.84
C TYR A 129 23.28 0.32 -11.42
N SER A 130 22.43 1.11 -12.06
CA SER A 130 21.27 0.62 -12.79
C SER A 130 21.12 1.35 -14.12
N ARG A 131 20.46 0.70 -15.06
CA ARG A 131 20.15 1.25 -16.38
C ARG A 131 18.70 1.69 -16.40
N ILE A 132 18.47 2.93 -16.83
CA ILE A 132 17.16 3.53 -16.98
C ILE A 132 16.84 3.65 -18.47
N ASP A 133 15.78 2.98 -18.91
CA ASP A 133 15.36 2.93 -20.30
C ASP A 133 14.04 3.68 -20.55
N GLN A 134 13.56 3.61 -21.79
CA GLN A 134 12.36 4.29 -22.26
C GLN A 134 11.08 3.91 -21.49
N ARG A 135 11.02 2.75 -20.83
CA ARG A 135 9.87 2.38 -20.00
C ARG A 135 9.75 3.28 -18.76
N VAL A 136 10.89 3.68 -18.21
CA VAL A 136 10.96 4.62 -17.07
C VAL A 136 10.80 6.07 -17.57
N LEU A 137 11.42 6.41 -18.69
CA LEU A 137 11.46 7.79 -19.18
C LEU A 137 10.16 8.24 -19.84
N ASN A 138 9.42 7.33 -20.48
CA ASN A 138 8.26 7.61 -21.32
C ASN A 138 7.13 6.58 -21.15
N GLY A 139 6.78 6.25 -19.91
CA GLY A 139 5.67 5.36 -19.62
C GLY A 139 4.30 6.06 -19.57
N ASP A 140 3.27 5.36 -19.08
CA ASP A 140 1.87 5.80 -19.14
C ASP A 140 1.60 7.06 -18.31
N GLU A 141 2.36 7.29 -17.24
CA GLU A 141 2.33 8.52 -16.43
C GLU A 141 3.42 9.54 -16.83
N GLY A 142 4.08 9.33 -17.97
CA GLY A 142 5.24 10.08 -18.42
C GLY A 142 6.55 9.55 -17.81
N CYS A 143 7.40 10.46 -17.34
CA CYS A 143 8.66 10.09 -16.70
C CYS A 143 8.44 9.68 -15.24
N TYR A 144 8.91 8.48 -14.89
CA TYR A 144 8.86 7.93 -13.53
C TYR A 144 10.06 8.33 -12.66
N LEU A 145 11.03 9.07 -13.21
CA LEU A 145 12.08 9.72 -12.41
C LEU A 145 11.58 11.06 -11.88
N ILE A 146 11.69 11.26 -10.58
CA ILE A 146 11.31 12.49 -9.90
C ILE A 146 12.57 13.18 -9.40
N PRO A 147 12.87 14.42 -9.85
CA PRO A 147 14.05 15.15 -9.43
C PRO A 147 14.13 15.26 -7.90
N LEU A 148 15.30 14.98 -7.35
CA LEU A 148 15.58 15.06 -5.92
C LEU A 148 16.46 16.28 -5.63
N PRO A 149 16.02 17.23 -4.79
CA PRO A 149 16.83 18.36 -4.35
C PRO A 149 18.13 17.94 -3.62
N ASP A 150 19.20 18.71 -3.84
CA ASP A 150 20.53 18.44 -3.27
C ASP A 150 20.59 18.45 -1.73
N ASN A 151 19.73 19.25 -1.11
CA ASN A 151 19.65 19.38 0.35
C ASN A 151 18.99 18.17 1.04
N ILE A 152 18.30 17.30 0.29
CA ILE A 152 17.73 16.06 0.82
C ILE A 152 18.75 14.94 0.67
N SER A 153 19.13 14.30 1.78
CA SER A 153 20.06 13.16 1.77
C SER A 153 19.44 11.94 1.10
N ALA A 154 20.27 11.11 0.47
CA ALA A 154 19.81 9.86 -0.16
C ALA A 154 19.21 8.90 0.88
N GLY A 155 19.78 8.83 2.08
CA GLY A 155 19.23 8.02 3.17
C GLY A 155 17.79 8.38 3.56
N ILE A 156 17.45 9.67 3.53
CA ILE A 156 16.09 10.16 3.81
C ILE A 156 15.19 10.03 2.59
N ALA A 157 15.71 10.31 1.40
CA ALA A 157 14.97 10.16 0.14
C ALA A 157 14.56 8.70 -0.13
N ALA A 158 15.33 7.71 0.35
CA ALA A 158 14.98 6.30 0.27
C ALA A 158 13.69 5.95 1.06
N LEU A 159 13.25 6.83 1.96
CA LEU A 159 12.00 6.69 2.73
C LEU A 159 10.81 7.35 2.02
N MET A 160 11.00 7.97 0.84
CA MET A 160 9.94 8.70 0.16
C MET A 160 8.85 7.76 -0.39
N GLU A 161 9.24 6.63 -0.99
CA GLU A 161 8.30 5.62 -1.49
C GLU A 161 7.38 5.09 -0.38
N PRO A 162 7.89 4.62 0.79
CA PRO A 162 7.01 4.09 1.82
C PRO A 162 6.11 5.18 2.41
N TRP A 163 6.60 6.41 2.59
CA TRP A 163 5.74 7.53 3.02
C TRP A 163 4.67 7.88 1.98
N THR A 164 4.99 7.70 0.70
CA THR A 164 4.04 7.92 -0.39
C THR A 164 2.94 6.86 -0.36
N CYS A 165 3.28 5.59 -0.16
CA CYS A 165 2.27 4.54 0.03
C CYS A 165 1.36 4.83 1.23
N VAL A 166 1.93 5.27 2.36
CA VAL A 166 1.16 5.70 3.54
C VAL A 166 0.20 6.83 3.17
N LYS A 167 0.69 7.93 2.57
CA LYS A 167 -0.15 9.09 2.20
C LYS A 167 -1.22 8.74 1.17
N ALA A 168 -0.85 7.97 0.14
CA ALA A 168 -1.77 7.52 -0.91
C ALA A 168 -2.95 6.71 -0.34
N SER A 169 -2.72 5.92 0.70
CA SER A 169 -3.79 5.14 1.35
C SER A 169 -4.88 6.00 2.00
N TYR A 170 -4.64 7.29 2.22
CA TYR A 170 -5.62 8.26 2.72
C TYR A 170 -6.19 9.16 1.62
N MET A 171 -5.77 8.96 0.37
CA MET A 171 -6.18 9.72 -0.81
C MET A 171 -7.00 8.88 -1.80
N ILE A 172 -7.50 7.72 -1.36
CA ILE A 172 -8.28 6.81 -2.21
C ILE A 172 -9.60 7.48 -2.59
N GLU A 173 -9.85 7.58 -3.88
CA GLU A 173 -11.11 8.09 -4.42
C GLU A 173 -12.04 6.93 -4.78
N HIS A 174 -13.27 6.96 -4.23
CA HIS A 174 -14.31 5.98 -4.53
C HIS A 174 -15.41 6.59 -5.39
N ARG A 175 -15.97 5.78 -6.29
CA ARG A 175 -17.08 6.20 -7.15
C ARG A 175 -18.31 6.53 -6.29
N ALA A 176 -18.82 7.75 -6.45
CA ALA A 176 -20.08 8.17 -5.83
C ALA A 176 -21.32 7.76 -6.65
N ASN A 177 -21.14 7.14 -7.81
CA ASN A 177 -22.21 6.72 -8.71
C ASN A 177 -21.82 5.43 -9.45
N PRO A 178 -22.80 4.69 -10.01
CA PRO A 178 -22.52 3.59 -10.93
C PRO A 178 -21.67 4.05 -12.13
N LEU A 179 -20.92 3.14 -12.74
CA LEU A 179 -19.96 3.47 -13.79
C LEU A 179 -20.75 3.88 -15.04
N PRO A 180 -20.50 5.08 -15.61
CA PRO A 180 -21.17 5.48 -16.84
C PRO A 180 -20.91 4.49 -17.98
N GLY A 181 -21.97 3.93 -18.57
CA GLY A 181 -21.86 2.91 -19.60
C GLY A 181 -21.35 1.54 -19.13
N GLY A 182 -21.15 1.33 -17.83
CA GLY A 182 -20.67 0.06 -17.27
C GLY A 182 -21.66 -1.09 -17.41
N SER A 183 -21.21 -2.30 -17.07
CA SER A 183 -22.09 -3.48 -16.99
C SER A 183 -22.50 -3.77 -15.55
N VAL A 184 -23.79 -4.05 -15.37
CA VAL A 184 -24.43 -4.15 -14.06
C VAL A 184 -24.99 -5.55 -13.85
N LEU A 185 -24.78 -6.10 -12.65
CA LEU A 185 -25.51 -7.28 -12.17
C LEU A 185 -26.55 -6.86 -11.13
N ILE A 186 -27.80 -7.30 -11.29
CA ILE A 186 -28.83 -7.15 -10.26
C ILE A 186 -29.34 -8.56 -9.92
N ALA A 187 -29.12 -8.98 -8.68
CA ALA A 187 -29.39 -10.35 -8.24
C ALA A 187 -30.14 -10.39 -6.91
N SER A 188 -31.11 -11.31 -6.80
CA SER A 188 -31.78 -11.63 -5.54
C SER A 188 -31.86 -13.16 -5.32
N GLU A 189 -32.54 -13.58 -4.25
CA GLU A 189 -32.81 -14.99 -4.02
C GLU A 189 -33.86 -15.53 -4.98
N LYS A 190 -33.77 -16.83 -5.29
CA LYS A 190 -34.82 -17.52 -6.05
C LYS A 190 -36.15 -17.44 -5.29
N GLY A 191 -37.18 -16.96 -5.96
CA GLY A 191 -38.52 -16.77 -5.36
C GLY A 191 -38.72 -15.40 -4.70
N ASN A 192 -37.74 -14.50 -4.76
CA ASN A 192 -37.92 -13.11 -4.35
C ASN A 192 -38.99 -12.43 -5.24
N SER A 193 -40.01 -11.87 -4.61
CA SER A 193 -41.13 -11.18 -5.26
C SER A 193 -41.10 -9.66 -5.08
N ALA A 194 -40.04 -9.12 -4.47
CA ALA A 194 -39.91 -7.69 -4.26
C ALA A 194 -39.76 -6.94 -5.58
N VAL A 195 -40.28 -5.71 -5.58
CA VAL A 195 -40.06 -4.73 -6.64
C VAL A 195 -39.14 -3.65 -6.10
N TYR A 196 -37.98 -3.50 -6.74
CA TYR A 196 -36.98 -2.49 -6.42
C TYR A 196 -37.15 -1.29 -7.34
N LYS A 197 -36.38 -0.23 -7.09
CA LYS A 197 -36.29 0.95 -7.96
C LYS A 197 -34.86 1.10 -8.41
N ALA A 198 -34.64 1.30 -9.70
CA ALA A 198 -33.30 1.58 -10.23
C ALA A 198 -32.68 2.84 -9.58
N GLY A 199 -33.53 3.85 -9.33
CA GLY A 199 -33.12 5.13 -8.77
C GLY A 199 -32.38 6.03 -9.77
N GLN A 200 -32.10 7.26 -9.35
CA GLN A 200 -31.57 8.29 -10.25
C GLN A 200 -30.12 8.05 -10.66
N ALA A 201 -29.26 7.57 -9.76
CA ALA A 201 -27.83 7.38 -10.04
C ALA A 201 -27.62 6.28 -11.10
N LEU A 202 -28.34 5.16 -11.00
CA LEU A 202 -28.27 4.08 -11.99
C LEU A 202 -28.84 4.49 -13.34
N GLN A 203 -29.95 5.25 -13.35
CA GLN A 203 -30.50 5.82 -14.59
C GLN A 203 -29.53 6.78 -15.27
N ALA A 204 -28.89 7.67 -14.49
CA ALA A 204 -27.92 8.63 -15.00
C ALA A 204 -26.66 7.95 -15.57
N ALA A 205 -26.24 6.83 -14.99
CA ALA A 205 -25.09 6.07 -15.45
C ALA A 205 -25.30 5.43 -16.83
N ARG A 206 -26.54 5.21 -17.28
CA ARG A 206 -26.88 4.63 -18.59
C ARG A 206 -26.02 3.37 -18.88
N PRO A 207 -26.16 2.31 -18.07
CA PRO A 207 -25.37 1.11 -18.24
C PRO A 207 -25.54 0.53 -19.66
N SER A 208 -24.46 -0.03 -20.21
CA SER A 208 -24.49 -0.68 -21.53
C SER A 208 -25.24 -2.01 -21.47
N LYS A 209 -25.10 -2.73 -20.36
CA LYS A 209 -25.74 -4.02 -20.09
C LYS A 209 -26.18 -4.14 -18.64
N ILE A 210 -27.37 -4.70 -18.42
CA ILE A 210 -27.89 -5.12 -17.11
C ILE A 210 -28.19 -6.62 -17.19
N THR A 211 -27.45 -7.42 -16.44
CA THR A 211 -27.77 -8.84 -16.21
C THR A 211 -28.65 -8.96 -14.97
N VAL A 212 -29.77 -9.66 -15.10
CA VAL A 212 -30.73 -9.88 -14.01
C VAL A 212 -30.81 -11.36 -13.63
N LEU A 213 -30.72 -11.64 -12.32
CA LEU A 213 -30.80 -12.99 -11.76
C LEU A 213 -31.84 -13.05 -10.65
N ASN A 214 -32.80 -13.98 -10.78
CA ASN A 214 -33.84 -14.27 -9.79
C ASN A 214 -34.74 -13.08 -9.37
N LEU A 215 -34.85 -12.03 -10.18
CA LEU A 215 -35.71 -10.88 -9.90
C LEU A 215 -37.18 -11.16 -10.28
N SER A 216 -38.11 -10.43 -9.69
CA SER A 216 -39.53 -10.50 -10.05
C SER A 216 -39.78 -9.98 -11.47
N GLU A 217 -40.70 -10.60 -12.20
CA GLU A 217 -41.11 -10.15 -13.55
C GLU A 217 -41.57 -8.68 -13.56
N ALA A 218 -42.24 -8.25 -12.49
CA ALA A 218 -42.66 -6.87 -12.31
C ALA A 218 -41.47 -5.90 -12.30
N PHE A 219 -40.40 -6.24 -11.58
CA PHE A 219 -39.21 -5.39 -11.55
C PHE A 219 -38.41 -5.45 -12.85
N ILE A 220 -38.32 -6.61 -13.51
CA ILE A 220 -37.70 -6.73 -14.84
C ILE A 220 -38.43 -5.84 -15.86
N ALA A 221 -39.76 -5.79 -15.80
CA ALA A 221 -40.56 -4.88 -16.64
C ALA A 221 -40.27 -3.40 -16.32
N GLU A 222 -40.13 -3.03 -15.05
CA GLU A 222 -39.73 -1.68 -14.64
C GLU A 222 -38.34 -1.30 -15.18
N LEU A 223 -37.37 -2.22 -15.13
CA LEU A 223 -36.03 -2.01 -15.69
C LEU A 223 -36.10 -1.81 -17.20
N ARG A 224 -36.83 -2.66 -17.95
CA ARG A 224 -37.01 -2.50 -19.41
C ARG A 224 -37.67 -1.17 -19.79
N ASN A 225 -38.61 -0.69 -18.97
CA ASN A 225 -39.23 0.61 -19.18
C ASN A 225 -38.27 1.77 -18.91
N SER A 226 -37.43 1.65 -17.89
CA SER A 226 -36.49 2.68 -17.45
C SER A 226 -35.25 2.77 -18.34
N PHE A 227 -34.83 1.65 -18.93
CA PHE A 227 -33.58 1.54 -19.71
C PHE A 227 -33.84 1.06 -21.15
N ARG A 228 -34.56 1.89 -21.94
CA ARG A 228 -34.98 1.53 -23.30
C ARG A 228 -33.85 1.22 -24.30
N ASN A 229 -32.64 1.71 -24.03
CA ASN A 229 -31.47 1.58 -24.91
C ASN A 229 -30.36 0.70 -24.28
N THR A 230 -30.67 -0.02 -23.21
CA THR A 230 -29.71 -0.90 -22.52
C THR A 230 -30.07 -2.35 -22.79
N GLU A 231 -29.06 -3.19 -23.04
CA GLU A 231 -29.25 -4.63 -23.11
C GLU A 231 -29.64 -5.16 -21.72
N ILE A 232 -30.82 -5.78 -21.59
CA ILE A 232 -31.26 -6.42 -20.34
C ILE A 232 -31.39 -7.92 -20.57
N GLU A 233 -30.51 -8.69 -19.94
CA GLU A 233 -30.45 -10.14 -20.07
C GLU A 233 -30.89 -10.82 -18.77
N THR A 234 -31.92 -11.68 -18.84
CA THR A 234 -32.33 -12.53 -17.73
C THR A 234 -31.61 -13.87 -17.82
N VAL A 235 -30.87 -14.22 -16.77
CA VAL A 235 -30.07 -15.45 -16.72
C VAL A 235 -30.52 -16.37 -15.58
N GLY A 236 -30.34 -17.68 -15.78
CA GLY A 236 -30.63 -18.69 -14.73
C GLY A 236 -29.46 -18.94 -13.77
N LYS A 237 -28.25 -18.51 -14.14
CA LYS A 237 -27.02 -18.63 -13.34
C LYS A 237 -25.99 -17.59 -13.82
N ILE A 238 -25.01 -17.30 -12.97
CA ILE A 238 -23.85 -16.46 -13.29
C ILE A 238 -22.63 -17.37 -13.38
N SER A 239 -21.88 -17.27 -14.47
CA SER A 239 -20.59 -17.95 -14.66
C SER A 239 -19.50 -17.23 -13.86
N GLU A 240 -18.40 -17.91 -13.56
CA GLU A 240 -17.24 -17.27 -12.90
C GLU A 240 -16.55 -16.24 -13.81
N GLU A 241 -16.69 -16.40 -15.13
CA GLU A 241 -16.13 -15.49 -16.16
C GLU A 241 -16.98 -14.22 -16.38
N ASP A 242 -18.21 -14.19 -15.86
CA ASP A 242 -19.08 -13.02 -16.01
C ASP A 242 -18.64 -11.94 -15.01
N LEU A 243 -18.08 -10.83 -15.48
CA LEU A 243 -17.56 -9.76 -14.61
C LEU A 243 -18.35 -8.46 -14.79
N TYR A 244 -18.61 -7.77 -13.69
CA TYR A 244 -19.43 -6.56 -13.64
C TYR A 244 -18.69 -5.38 -12.99
N ASP A 245 -19.07 -4.16 -13.38
CA ASP A 245 -18.56 -2.92 -12.79
C ASP A 245 -19.36 -2.53 -11.54
N ASP A 246 -20.66 -2.82 -11.55
CA ASP A 246 -21.56 -2.55 -10.43
C ASP A 246 -22.44 -3.76 -10.17
N LEU A 247 -22.46 -4.23 -8.92
CA LEU A 247 -23.29 -5.35 -8.48
C LEU A 247 -24.32 -4.83 -7.49
N PHE A 248 -25.58 -5.23 -7.65
CA PHE A 248 -26.68 -4.99 -6.73
C PHE A 248 -27.20 -6.32 -6.22
N LEU A 249 -26.71 -6.71 -5.05
CA LEU A 249 -27.12 -7.89 -4.32
C LEU A 249 -28.31 -7.47 -3.46
N CYS A 250 -29.48 -8.03 -3.71
CA CYS A 250 -30.75 -7.53 -3.19
C CYS A 250 -31.41 -8.55 -2.24
N ASP A 251 -31.57 -8.17 -0.97
CA ASP A 251 -32.20 -8.97 0.10
C ASP A 251 -31.75 -10.46 0.14
N LEU A 252 -30.47 -10.72 -0.12
CA LEU A 252 -29.92 -12.08 -0.06
C LEU A 252 -29.86 -12.57 1.40
N ARG A 253 -30.20 -13.85 1.62
CA ARG A 253 -30.15 -14.55 2.91
C ARG A 253 -29.24 -15.78 2.86
N ASP A 254 -29.09 -16.42 1.69
CA ASP A 254 -28.07 -17.43 1.43
C ASP A 254 -26.69 -16.76 1.32
N LYS A 255 -25.94 -16.88 2.43
CA LYS A 255 -24.56 -16.41 2.56
C LYS A 255 -23.65 -16.96 1.46
N ALA A 256 -23.64 -18.27 1.23
CA ALA A 256 -22.73 -18.88 0.27
C ALA A 256 -23.00 -18.41 -1.17
N PHE A 257 -24.29 -18.19 -1.48
CA PHE A 257 -24.68 -17.63 -2.77
C PHE A 257 -24.23 -16.16 -2.92
N ALA A 258 -24.42 -15.32 -1.90
CA ALA A 258 -24.00 -13.93 -1.93
C ALA A 258 -22.47 -13.77 -2.03
N GLU A 259 -21.72 -14.57 -1.27
CA GLU A 259 -20.25 -14.62 -1.29
C GLU A 259 -19.72 -15.01 -2.67
N LYS A 260 -20.38 -15.97 -3.34
CA LYS A 260 -20.02 -16.37 -4.70
C LYS A 260 -20.28 -15.25 -5.71
N LEU A 261 -21.45 -14.62 -5.67
CA LEU A 261 -21.81 -13.54 -6.61
C LEU A 261 -20.89 -12.32 -6.49
N ALA A 262 -20.45 -11.99 -5.27
CA ALA A 262 -19.58 -10.84 -5.04
C ALA A 262 -18.15 -11.01 -5.60
N LYS A 263 -17.82 -12.17 -6.18
CA LYS A 263 -16.55 -12.42 -6.89
C LYS A 263 -16.60 -12.03 -8.37
N ASN A 264 -17.81 -11.82 -8.92
CA ASN A 264 -18.04 -11.48 -10.32
C ASN A 264 -17.73 -9.99 -10.63
N CYS A 265 -16.53 -9.55 -10.28
CA CYS A 265 -16.17 -8.15 -10.20
C CYS A 265 -15.01 -7.82 -11.15
N ARG A 266 -15.15 -6.75 -11.94
CA ARG A 266 -14.02 -6.12 -12.63
C ARG A 266 -13.12 -5.36 -11.66
N LYS A 267 -11.98 -4.88 -12.15
CA LYS A 267 -11.17 -3.89 -11.41
C LYS A 267 -12.02 -2.65 -11.13
N ASN A 268 -11.95 -2.13 -9.90
CA ASN A 268 -12.72 -1.01 -9.37
C ASN A 268 -14.25 -1.22 -9.31
N ALA A 269 -14.68 -2.49 -9.23
CA ALA A 269 -16.09 -2.82 -9.08
C ALA A 269 -16.67 -2.33 -7.74
N VAL A 270 -17.94 -1.94 -7.77
CA VAL A 270 -18.70 -1.53 -6.58
C VAL A 270 -19.79 -2.55 -6.30
N ILE A 271 -19.75 -3.15 -5.11
CA ILE A 271 -20.66 -4.19 -4.67
C ILE A 271 -21.66 -3.56 -3.70
N ASN A 272 -22.93 -3.52 -4.08
CA ASN A 272 -24.01 -2.92 -3.31
C ASN A 272 -24.87 -4.01 -2.67
N PHE A 273 -24.97 -3.99 -1.34
CA PHE A 273 -25.97 -4.75 -0.59
C PHE A 273 -27.20 -3.88 -0.38
N ILE A 274 -28.29 -4.19 -1.07
CA ILE A 274 -29.54 -3.41 -1.04
C ILE A 274 -30.62 -4.22 -0.32
N GLY A 275 -31.19 -3.62 0.73
CA GLY A 275 -32.28 -4.22 1.49
C GLY A 275 -31.93 -4.49 2.94
N ASP A 276 -32.58 -5.49 3.52
CA ASP A 276 -32.38 -5.90 4.91
C ASP A 276 -31.54 -7.18 5.00
N TYR A 277 -30.54 -7.15 5.88
CA TYR A 277 -29.56 -8.23 6.03
C TYR A 277 -29.46 -8.68 7.49
N PRO A 278 -29.20 -9.98 7.73
CA PRO A 278 -28.96 -10.48 9.08
C PRO A 278 -27.72 -9.83 9.70
N ASP A 279 -27.72 -9.70 11.03
CA ASP A 279 -26.61 -9.13 11.79
C ASP A 279 -25.49 -10.17 11.99
N GLU A 280 -24.86 -10.56 10.89
CA GLU A 280 -23.83 -11.59 10.88
C GLU A 280 -22.71 -11.23 9.90
N ALA A 281 -21.58 -11.91 10.05
CA ALA A 281 -20.40 -11.68 9.23
C ALA A 281 -20.29 -12.72 8.09
N TRP A 282 -20.04 -12.22 6.89
CA TRP A 282 -19.90 -13.00 5.66
C TRP A 282 -18.49 -12.90 5.09
N SER A 283 -18.07 -13.93 4.36
CA SER A 283 -16.72 -14.13 3.81
C SER A 283 -16.58 -13.44 2.46
N PHE A 284 -15.90 -12.29 2.44
CA PHE A 284 -15.67 -11.52 1.23
C PHE A 284 -14.19 -11.28 0.98
N ASP A 285 -13.82 -11.10 -0.28
CA ASP A 285 -12.43 -10.97 -0.72
C ASP A 285 -11.84 -9.61 -0.31
N VAL A 286 -11.28 -9.57 0.90
CA VAL A 286 -10.60 -8.40 1.44
C VAL A 286 -9.26 -8.13 0.75
N GLY A 287 -8.66 -9.14 0.10
CA GLY A 287 -7.45 -8.97 -0.69
C GLY A 287 -7.71 -8.13 -1.95
N ASN A 288 -8.83 -8.35 -2.63
CA ASN A 288 -9.19 -7.59 -3.83
C ASN A 288 -9.74 -6.18 -3.52
N ILE A 289 -10.12 -5.87 -2.28
CA ILE A 289 -10.25 -4.47 -1.83
C ILE A 289 -8.90 -3.74 -2.03
N HIS A 290 -7.80 -4.38 -1.62
CA HIS A 290 -6.46 -3.80 -1.66
C HIS A 290 -5.85 -3.76 -3.08
N TYR A 291 -5.99 -4.85 -3.85
CA TYR A 291 -5.31 -4.97 -5.16
C TYR A 291 -6.17 -4.60 -6.38
N GLN A 292 -7.50 -4.73 -6.28
CA GLN A 292 -8.42 -4.48 -7.39
C GLN A 292 -9.35 -3.30 -7.14
N GLY A 293 -9.24 -2.61 -6.00
CA GLY A 293 -10.08 -1.46 -5.67
C GLY A 293 -11.56 -1.81 -5.52
N TRP A 294 -11.88 -3.06 -5.15
CA TRP A 294 -13.26 -3.46 -4.89
C TRP A 294 -13.82 -2.69 -3.71
N PHE A 295 -15.05 -2.19 -3.85
CA PHE A 295 -15.69 -1.37 -2.83
C PHE A 295 -17.05 -1.93 -2.43
N TYR A 296 -17.15 -2.40 -1.18
CA TYR A 296 -18.38 -2.92 -0.61
C TYR A 296 -19.16 -1.79 0.06
N GLN A 297 -20.38 -1.56 -0.42
CA GLN A 297 -21.30 -0.55 0.10
C GLN A 297 -22.74 -1.08 0.10
N GLY A 298 -23.69 -0.23 0.45
CA GLY A 298 -25.09 -0.65 0.49
C GLY A 298 -25.99 0.35 1.19
N ALA A 299 -27.28 0.04 1.14
CA ALA A 299 -28.35 0.80 1.76
C ALA A 299 -29.52 -0.10 2.14
N LYS A 300 -30.27 0.32 3.17
CA LYS A 300 -31.58 -0.26 3.47
C LYS A 300 -32.62 0.17 2.43
N GLY A 301 -33.69 -0.62 2.34
CA GLY A 301 -34.82 -0.33 1.47
C GLY A 301 -34.66 -0.91 0.07
N LYS A 302 -35.35 -0.33 -0.90
CA LYS A 302 -35.49 -0.93 -2.24
C LYS A 302 -35.00 -0.04 -3.39
N ASP A 303 -34.36 1.08 -3.09
CA ASP A 303 -33.76 1.94 -4.10
C ASP A 303 -32.30 1.51 -4.30
N LEU A 304 -31.98 1.02 -5.49
CA LEU A 304 -30.63 0.59 -5.84
C LEU A 304 -29.64 1.77 -5.78
N SER A 305 -30.05 2.97 -6.20
CA SER A 305 -29.18 4.15 -6.19
C SER A 305 -28.85 4.62 -4.78
N ALA A 306 -29.63 4.25 -3.76
CA ALA A 306 -29.37 4.62 -2.37
C ALA A 306 -28.07 3.99 -1.82
N GLY A 307 -27.56 2.92 -2.44
CA GLY A 307 -26.30 2.29 -2.05
C GLY A 307 -25.07 3.20 -2.17
N TYR A 308 -25.15 4.22 -3.04
CA TYR A 308 -24.05 5.13 -3.35
C TYR A 308 -24.06 6.40 -2.49
N GLY A 309 -22.88 7.04 -2.38
CA GLY A 309 -22.74 8.36 -1.77
C GLY A 309 -22.55 8.38 -0.26
N ARG A 310 -22.84 7.28 0.45
CA ARG A 310 -22.62 7.19 1.90
C ARG A 310 -21.20 6.73 2.24
N ASN A 311 -20.53 7.50 3.07
CA ASN A 311 -19.23 7.21 3.68
C ASN A 311 -18.10 6.94 2.67
N LEU A 312 -17.92 7.80 1.67
CA LEU A 312 -16.87 7.68 0.64
C LEU A 312 -15.48 8.15 1.11
N ARG A 313 -15.26 8.27 2.42
CA ARG A 313 -14.04 8.86 2.96
C ARG A 313 -12.88 7.87 2.91
N SER A 314 -11.69 8.40 2.67
CA SER A 314 -10.41 7.71 2.84
C SER A 314 -9.57 8.27 3.98
N LYS A 315 -9.89 9.49 4.42
CA LYS A 315 -9.20 10.18 5.52
C LYS A 315 -9.71 9.68 6.87
N LEU A 316 -8.83 9.80 7.87
CA LEU A 316 -9.20 9.66 9.27
C LEU A 316 -10.23 10.74 9.63
N LYS A 317 -11.16 10.42 10.52
CA LYS A 317 -12.22 11.33 10.92
C LYS A 317 -11.69 12.37 11.91
N GLU A 318 -11.95 13.64 11.60
CA GLU A 318 -11.63 14.76 12.49
C GLU A 318 -12.29 14.55 13.85
N LYS A 319 -11.49 14.65 14.93
CA LYS A 319 -11.91 14.40 16.32
C LYS A 319 -12.53 13.01 16.54
N GLY A 320 -12.28 12.07 15.63
CA GLY A 320 -12.73 10.69 15.71
C GLY A 320 -11.93 9.84 16.69
N THR A 321 -12.38 8.60 16.84
CA THR A 321 -11.67 7.53 17.57
C THR A 321 -11.04 6.54 16.58
N CYS A 322 -9.71 6.46 16.58
CA CYS A 322 -8.93 5.67 15.63
C CYS A 322 -8.20 4.51 16.32
N TRP A 323 -8.17 3.34 15.69
CA TRP A 323 -7.34 2.20 16.08
C TRP A 323 -6.35 1.81 14.98
N LEU A 324 -5.08 1.62 15.34
CA LEU A 324 -4.02 1.15 14.45
C LEU A 324 -3.45 -0.21 14.92
N PRO A 325 -4.06 -1.36 14.55
CA PRO A 325 -3.45 -2.67 14.73
C PRO A 325 -2.17 -2.82 13.90
N GLY A 326 -1.03 -3.04 14.56
CA GLY A 326 0.30 -3.01 13.97
C GLY A 326 0.95 -1.62 13.94
N GLY A 327 0.38 -0.64 14.63
CA GLY A 327 0.78 0.78 14.59
C GLY A 327 2.17 1.10 15.12
N ALA A 328 2.95 0.13 15.60
CA ALA A 328 4.34 0.33 16.03
C ALA A 328 5.37 -0.38 15.12
N GLY A 329 4.94 -1.11 14.08
CA GLY A 329 5.82 -1.67 13.06
C GLY A 329 6.43 -0.61 12.14
N ALA A 330 7.30 -1.03 11.21
CA ALA A 330 8.05 -0.12 10.35
C ALA A 330 7.19 0.89 9.58
N MET A 331 6.15 0.40 8.89
CA MET A 331 5.14 1.27 8.24
C MET A 331 4.08 1.73 9.23
N GLY A 332 3.78 0.94 10.26
CA GLY A 332 2.73 1.25 11.20
C GLY A 332 3.00 2.51 12.02
N GLN A 333 4.25 2.76 12.40
CA GLN A 333 4.62 4.01 13.07
C GLN A 333 4.42 5.24 12.17
N MET A 334 4.54 5.10 10.85
CA MET A 334 4.32 6.20 9.90
C MET A 334 2.82 6.56 9.84
N HIS A 335 1.94 5.56 9.87
CA HIS A 335 0.49 5.78 10.01
C HIS A 335 0.12 6.37 11.38
N THR A 336 0.75 5.89 12.46
CA THR A 336 0.53 6.44 13.81
C THR A 336 0.99 7.90 13.88
N GLN A 337 2.16 8.22 13.32
CA GLN A 337 2.67 9.58 13.21
C GLN A 337 1.71 10.46 12.40
N LEU A 338 1.23 10.00 11.24
CA LEU A 338 0.24 10.72 10.44
C LEU A 338 -1.03 11.01 11.23
N ALA A 339 -1.57 10.02 11.96
CA ALA A 339 -2.77 10.20 12.78
C ALA A 339 -2.56 11.21 13.93
N VAL A 340 -1.38 11.18 14.56
CA VAL A 340 -1.01 12.08 15.66
C VAL A 340 -0.69 13.49 15.16
N GLU A 341 -0.09 13.67 13.99
CA GLU A 341 0.35 14.98 13.48
C GLU A 341 -0.72 15.72 12.67
N ALA A 342 -1.67 15.00 12.06
CA ALA A 342 -2.73 15.62 11.26
C ALA A 342 -3.57 16.59 12.09
N GLU A 343 -3.57 17.90 11.77
CA GLU A 343 -4.31 18.92 12.53
C GLU A 343 -5.81 18.60 12.64
N ASP A 344 -6.40 18.17 11.52
CA ASP A 344 -7.77 17.68 11.36
C ASP A 344 -7.92 16.18 11.65
N GLY A 345 -7.00 15.61 12.43
CA GLY A 345 -6.95 14.19 12.77
C GLY A 345 -7.86 13.76 13.94
N PRO A 346 -7.79 12.47 14.33
CA PRO A 346 -8.54 11.93 15.45
C PRO A 346 -8.09 12.54 16.79
N SER A 347 -9.01 12.59 17.76
CA SER A 347 -8.73 13.03 19.15
C SER A 347 -8.47 11.89 20.11
N ARG A 348 -8.83 10.65 19.72
CA ARG A 348 -8.62 9.44 20.50
C ARG A 348 -7.93 8.40 19.63
N ILE A 349 -6.77 7.92 20.05
CA ILE A 349 -5.94 7.00 19.26
C ILE A 349 -5.55 5.78 20.10
N LEU A 350 -5.95 4.60 19.64
CA LEU A 350 -5.48 3.32 20.13
C LEU A 350 -4.42 2.75 19.18
N VAL A 351 -3.26 2.41 19.69
CA VAL A 351 -2.25 1.62 18.97
C VAL A 351 -2.17 0.24 19.60
N SER A 352 -2.07 -0.81 18.78
CA SER A 352 -1.74 -2.13 19.31
C SER A 352 -0.66 -2.80 18.49
N ASP A 353 0.35 -3.38 19.14
CA ASP A 353 1.43 -4.13 18.51
C ASP A 353 1.90 -5.26 19.43
N MET A 354 2.52 -6.31 18.89
CA MET A 354 3.00 -7.46 19.66
C MET A 354 4.30 -7.17 20.42
N ASP A 355 4.96 -6.05 20.16
CA ASP A 355 6.29 -5.74 20.65
C ASP A 355 6.31 -4.47 21.51
N ASN A 356 6.67 -4.65 22.78
CA ASN A 356 6.74 -3.57 23.77
C ASN A 356 7.86 -2.56 23.49
N VAL A 357 8.97 -2.98 22.87
CA VAL A 357 10.06 -2.08 22.50
C VAL A 357 9.57 -1.14 21.39
N ARG A 358 8.91 -1.69 20.38
CA ARG A 358 8.31 -0.90 19.30
C ARG A 358 7.25 0.08 19.81
N ILE A 359 6.34 -0.38 20.68
CA ILE A 359 5.34 0.47 21.34
C ILE A 359 5.99 1.62 22.12
N SER A 360 7.00 1.32 22.91
CA SER A 360 7.67 2.33 23.74
C SER A 360 8.35 3.40 22.87
N LYS A 361 8.99 2.99 21.78
CA LYS A 361 9.65 3.91 20.84
C LYS A 361 8.67 4.85 20.13
N VAL A 362 7.59 4.32 19.55
CA VAL A 362 6.61 5.17 18.85
C VAL A 362 5.88 6.11 19.82
N THR A 363 5.59 5.65 21.04
CA THR A 363 4.97 6.48 22.07
C THR A 363 5.90 7.62 22.51
N ALA A 364 7.18 7.33 22.72
CA ALA A 364 8.18 8.34 23.08
C ALA A 364 8.36 9.38 21.96
N LEU A 365 8.53 8.91 20.72
CA LEU A 365 8.68 9.74 19.52
C LEU A 365 7.55 10.77 19.37
N LEU A 366 6.31 10.36 19.65
CA LEU A 366 5.12 11.17 19.41
C LEU A 366 4.60 11.90 20.66
N SER A 367 5.25 11.74 21.80
CA SER A 367 4.76 12.18 23.11
C SER A 367 4.46 13.68 23.20
N GLU A 368 5.34 14.53 22.65
CA GLU A 368 5.16 15.98 22.67
C GLU A 368 4.00 16.43 21.78
N THR A 369 3.84 15.83 20.60
CA THR A 369 2.70 16.12 19.71
C THR A 369 1.38 15.63 20.31
N ILE A 370 1.36 14.45 20.93
CA ILE A 370 0.20 13.92 21.66
C ILE A 370 -0.25 14.89 22.74
N LYS A 371 0.68 15.39 23.57
CA LYS A 371 0.38 16.40 24.61
C LYS A 371 -0.11 17.71 24.00
N LYS A 372 0.60 18.24 23.00
CA LYS A 372 0.29 19.53 22.35
C LYS A 372 -1.12 19.52 21.75
N ARG A 373 -1.54 18.41 21.14
CA ARG A 373 -2.86 18.27 20.53
C ARG A 373 -3.94 17.77 21.50
N GLY A 374 -3.58 17.39 22.73
CA GLY A 374 -4.53 16.86 23.71
C GLY A 374 -5.17 15.54 23.29
N ILE A 375 -4.42 14.66 22.61
CA ILE A 375 -4.92 13.37 22.13
C ILE A 375 -5.03 12.39 23.29
N GLU A 376 -6.17 11.72 23.44
CA GLU A 376 -6.28 10.54 24.30
C GLU A 376 -5.60 9.36 23.60
N PHE A 377 -4.32 9.14 23.93
CA PHE A 377 -3.51 8.10 23.32
C PHE A 377 -3.35 6.89 24.26
N LYS A 378 -3.60 5.69 23.73
CA LYS A 378 -3.38 4.43 24.44
C LYS A 378 -2.64 3.45 23.54
N ALA A 379 -1.63 2.78 24.08
CA ALA A 379 -0.95 1.67 23.41
C ALA A 379 -1.18 0.37 24.18
N LEU A 380 -1.50 -0.71 23.47
CA LEU A 380 -1.75 -2.03 24.04
C LEU A 380 -0.90 -3.10 23.36
N ASN A 381 -0.32 -4.01 24.15
CA ASN A 381 0.26 -5.22 23.61
C ASN A 381 -0.71 -6.40 23.81
N PRO A 382 -1.29 -6.98 22.73
CA PRO A 382 -2.19 -8.12 22.85
C PRO A 382 -1.58 -9.32 23.60
N SER A 383 -0.27 -9.54 23.50
CA SER A 383 0.41 -10.65 24.18
C SER A 383 0.54 -10.47 25.70
N SER A 384 0.24 -9.27 26.22
CA SER A 384 0.27 -8.98 27.65
C SER A 384 -1.06 -9.28 28.36
N PHE A 385 -2.09 -9.69 27.60
CA PHE A 385 -3.39 -10.08 28.15
C PHE A 385 -3.46 -11.59 28.34
N SER A 386 -4.18 -12.04 29.37
CA SER A 386 -4.36 -13.46 29.68
C SER A 386 -5.19 -14.21 28.64
N SER A 387 -5.99 -13.49 27.83
CA SER A 387 -6.76 -14.06 26.74
C SER A 387 -7.11 -12.99 25.68
N PRO A 388 -7.44 -13.40 24.45
CA PRO A 388 -7.99 -12.49 23.44
C PRO A 388 -9.26 -11.75 23.90
N ALA A 389 -10.07 -12.35 24.77
CA ALA A 389 -11.28 -11.72 25.31
C ALA A 389 -10.97 -10.56 26.27
N GLU A 390 -9.92 -10.68 27.08
CA GLU A 390 -9.49 -9.57 27.95
C GLU A 390 -8.87 -8.42 27.14
N PHE A 391 -8.13 -8.73 26.07
CA PHE A 391 -7.68 -7.71 25.12
C PHE A 391 -8.88 -7.00 24.47
N ASP A 392 -9.85 -7.75 23.96
CA ASP A 392 -11.07 -7.22 23.35
C ASP A 392 -11.86 -6.33 24.33
N LYS A 393 -11.95 -6.72 25.60
CA LYS A 393 -12.53 -5.91 26.68
C LYS A 393 -11.77 -4.61 26.89
N ALA A 394 -10.44 -4.62 26.85
CA ALA A 394 -9.64 -3.41 26.98
C ALA A 394 -9.78 -2.46 25.77
N VAL A 395 -9.93 -3.02 24.57
CA VAL A 395 -10.26 -2.27 23.33
C VAL A 395 -11.64 -1.62 23.45
N LYS A 396 -12.67 -2.37 23.85
CA LYS A 396 -14.03 -1.86 24.10
C LYS A 396 -14.07 -0.81 25.21
N GLY A 397 -13.28 -1.00 26.27
CA GLY A 397 -13.16 -0.03 27.35
C GLY A 397 -12.58 1.32 26.88
N PHE A 398 -11.72 1.30 25.85
CA PHE A 398 -11.23 2.53 25.23
C PHE A 398 -12.30 3.16 24.33
N ALA A 399 -12.97 2.40 23.47
CA ALA A 399 -14.00 2.90 22.56
C ALA A 399 -15.34 2.16 22.76
N PRO A 400 -16.13 2.52 23.79
CA PRO A 400 -17.38 1.80 24.10
C PRO A 400 -18.44 1.93 23.00
N GLU A 401 -18.42 3.04 22.26
CA GLU A 401 -19.30 3.26 21.10
C GLU A 401 -18.72 2.70 19.79
N GLY A 402 -17.50 2.14 19.82
CA GLY A 402 -16.75 1.71 18.65
C GLY A 402 -15.87 2.80 18.03
N PHE A 403 -15.14 2.41 16.99
CA PHE A 403 -14.16 3.25 16.30
C PHE A 403 -14.77 3.89 15.05
N ASP A 404 -14.41 5.17 14.84
CA ASP A 404 -14.60 5.83 13.56
C ASP A 404 -13.64 5.23 12.53
N ASP A 405 -12.40 4.97 12.91
CA ASP A 405 -11.33 4.55 12.01
C ASP A 405 -10.60 3.32 12.54
N ILE A 406 -10.38 2.34 11.69
CA ILE A 406 -9.42 1.26 11.94
C ILE A 406 -8.45 1.17 10.78
N VAL A 407 -7.16 1.37 11.02
CA VAL A 407 -6.12 1.23 10.00
C VAL A 407 -5.40 -0.09 10.22
N MET A 408 -5.75 -1.09 9.41
CA MET A 408 -5.21 -2.45 9.50
C MET A 408 -3.81 -2.52 8.90
N LEU A 409 -2.79 -2.63 9.76
CA LEU A 409 -1.38 -2.59 9.37
C LEU A 409 -0.70 -3.97 9.49
N VAL A 410 -1.47 -5.02 9.82
CA VAL A 410 -1.01 -6.41 9.82
C VAL A 410 -1.82 -7.28 8.85
N PRO A 411 -1.18 -8.12 8.02
CA PRO A 411 -1.88 -8.94 7.03
C PRO A 411 -2.39 -10.25 7.66
N VAL A 412 -3.14 -10.15 8.77
CA VAL A 412 -3.59 -11.31 9.57
C VAL A 412 -5.12 -11.32 9.62
N ILE A 413 -5.74 -12.24 8.87
CA ILE A 413 -7.20 -12.34 8.73
C ILE A 413 -7.93 -12.41 10.10
N PRO A 414 -7.50 -13.21 11.09
CA PRO A 414 -8.14 -13.20 12.41
C PRO A 414 -8.14 -11.83 13.11
N VAL A 415 -7.07 -11.04 12.95
CA VAL A 415 -6.97 -9.67 13.52
C VAL A 415 -7.90 -8.72 12.76
N LEU A 416 -7.97 -8.83 11.44
CA LEU A 416 -8.94 -8.10 10.63
C LEU A 416 -10.37 -8.40 11.06
N ASN A 417 -10.74 -9.68 11.14
CA ASN A 417 -12.09 -10.11 11.53
C ASN A 417 -12.45 -9.62 12.94
N GLY A 418 -11.52 -9.78 13.90
CA GLY A 418 -11.72 -9.34 15.27
C GLY A 418 -11.91 -7.83 15.38
N SER A 419 -11.07 -7.06 14.69
CA SER A 419 -11.12 -5.58 14.73
C SER A 419 -12.31 -4.99 13.98
N ALA A 420 -12.75 -5.60 12.87
CA ALA A 420 -13.88 -5.12 12.08
C ALA A 420 -15.19 -5.02 12.90
N ASN A 421 -15.33 -5.86 13.92
CA ASN A 421 -16.48 -5.86 14.83
C ASN A 421 -16.56 -4.62 15.73
N HIS A 422 -15.51 -3.80 15.80
CA HIS A 422 -15.47 -2.59 16.61
C HIS A 422 -15.78 -1.32 15.82
N LEU A 423 -16.09 -1.41 14.53
CA LEU A 423 -16.51 -0.26 13.73
C LEU A 423 -17.91 0.20 14.16
N LYS A 424 -18.07 1.51 14.35
CA LYS A 424 -19.39 2.11 14.63
C LYS A 424 -20.08 2.59 13.36
N GLU A 425 -21.20 3.28 13.52
CA GLU A 425 -21.90 3.91 12.38
C GLU A 425 -20.97 4.88 11.61
N ASP A 426 -21.00 4.75 10.28
CA ASP A 426 -20.10 5.38 9.32
C ASP A 426 -18.61 5.13 9.61
N GLY A 427 -18.30 4.01 10.28
CA GLY A 427 -16.95 3.52 10.53
C GLY A 427 -16.25 3.10 9.23
N LEU A 428 -14.93 3.26 9.21
CA LEU A 428 -14.07 2.92 8.08
C LEU A 428 -12.94 2.03 8.57
N MET A 429 -12.71 0.93 7.87
CA MET A 429 -11.47 0.19 7.97
C MET A 429 -10.61 0.38 6.72
N ASN A 430 -9.41 0.92 6.90
CA ASN A 430 -8.39 0.98 5.86
C ASN A 430 -7.48 -0.25 5.97
N ILE A 431 -7.58 -1.15 5.00
CA ILE A 431 -6.79 -2.38 4.85
C ILE A 431 -5.51 -2.06 4.09
N PHE A 432 -4.62 -1.36 4.78
CA PHE A 432 -3.30 -1.01 4.26
C PHE A 432 -2.39 -2.23 4.12
N ALA A 433 -2.45 -3.17 5.07
CA ALA A 433 -1.65 -4.37 5.00
C ALA A 433 -2.04 -5.23 3.79
N GLY A 434 -1.07 -5.55 2.94
CA GLY A 434 -1.29 -6.31 1.71
C GLY A 434 -1.63 -7.79 1.96
N ILE A 435 -2.88 -8.06 2.33
CA ILE A 435 -3.52 -9.39 2.36
C ILE A 435 -3.64 -9.89 0.92
N PRO A 436 -3.14 -11.09 0.56
CA PRO A 436 -3.13 -11.57 -0.82
C PRO A 436 -4.52 -11.55 -1.48
N ALA A 437 -4.57 -11.20 -2.78
CA ALA A 437 -5.79 -11.28 -3.57
C ALA A 437 -6.41 -12.69 -3.51
N GLY A 438 -7.74 -12.78 -3.47
CA GLY A 438 -8.46 -14.05 -3.29
C GLY A 438 -8.57 -14.52 -1.84
N LYS A 439 -7.96 -13.82 -0.87
CA LYS A 439 -8.12 -14.13 0.55
C LYS A 439 -9.30 -13.39 1.13
N GLU A 440 -10.12 -14.14 1.85
CA GLU A 440 -11.37 -13.65 2.39
C GLU A 440 -11.25 -13.23 3.86
N GLY A 441 -12.08 -12.26 4.24
CA GLY A 441 -12.29 -11.78 5.60
C GLY A 441 -13.78 -11.72 5.91
N LEU A 442 -14.11 -11.70 7.21
CA LEU A 442 -15.48 -11.69 7.70
C LEU A 442 -15.97 -10.25 7.87
N LEU A 443 -16.92 -9.82 7.03
CA LEU A 443 -17.49 -8.48 7.00
C LEU A 443 -18.97 -8.49 7.40
N ASN A 444 -19.40 -7.55 8.24
CA ASN A 444 -20.80 -7.46 8.70
C ASN A 444 -21.67 -6.71 7.68
N ILE A 445 -22.58 -7.42 7.02
CA ILE A 445 -23.32 -6.89 5.86
C ILE A 445 -24.45 -5.96 6.27
N LYS A 446 -25.10 -6.24 7.39
CA LYS A 446 -26.04 -5.29 8.00
C LYS A 446 -25.36 -3.98 8.39
N GLY A 447 -24.09 -4.02 8.77
CA GLY A 447 -23.24 -2.88 9.04
C GLY A 447 -22.93 -2.09 7.77
N ILE A 448 -22.57 -2.77 6.69
CA ILE A 448 -22.32 -2.15 5.38
C ILE A 448 -23.59 -1.48 4.84
N ALA A 449 -24.70 -2.22 4.77
CA ALA A 449 -25.96 -1.75 4.21
C ALA A 449 -26.70 -0.77 5.12
N GLY A 450 -26.66 -0.97 6.43
CA GLY A 450 -27.48 -0.24 7.39
C GLY A 450 -26.77 0.87 8.16
N LYS A 451 -25.49 0.68 8.47
CA LYS A 451 -24.70 1.60 9.31
C LYS A 451 -23.63 2.34 8.51
N GLY A 452 -23.56 2.19 7.19
CA GLY A 452 -22.55 2.87 6.37
C GLY A 452 -21.12 2.44 6.64
N ILE A 453 -20.88 1.26 7.24
CA ILE A 453 -19.53 0.75 7.47
C ILE A 453 -18.85 0.50 6.12
N ARG A 454 -17.57 0.88 5.99
CA ARG A 454 -16.78 0.72 4.76
C ARG A 454 -15.42 0.09 5.03
N TYR A 455 -14.93 -0.58 3.99
CA TYR A 455 -13.61 -1.19 3.94
C TYR A 455 -12.92 -0.70 2.67
N ILE A 456 -11.73 -0.12 2.83
CA ILE A 456 -10.94 0.43 1.73
C ILE A 456 -9.53 -0.14 1.79
N GLY A 457 -8.77 -0.02 0.71
CA GLY A 457 -7.40 -0.47 0.66
C GLY A 457 -6.75 -0.03 -0.65
N SER A 458 -5.43 0.06 -0.66
CA SER A 458 -4.68 0.46 -1.84
C SER A 458 -3.34 -0.25 -1.88
N SER A 459 -2.94 -0.71 -3.06
CA SER A 459 -1.60 -1.20 -3.33
C SER A 459 -0.79 -0.17 -4.13
N GLY A 460 0.40 0.17 -3.65
CA GLY A 460 1.30 1.12 -4.31
C GLY A 460 0.81 2.57 -4.28
N SER A 461 1.32 3.38 -5.21
CA SER A 461 1.00 4.79 -5.35
C SER A 461 1.19 5.26 -6.79
N LEU A 462 0.60 6.41 -7.14
CA LEU A 462 0.79 7.07 -8.44
C LEU A 462 2.01 7.98 -8.41
N THR A 463 2.55 8.36 -9.57
CA THR A 463 3.65 9.33 -9.68
C THR A 463 3.28 10.67 -9.04
N ALA A 464 2.01 11.08 -9.20
CA ALA A 464 1.48 12.30 -8.57
C ALA A 464 1.55 12.25 -7.03
N HIS A 465 1.34 11.07 -6.42
CA HIS A 465 1.48 10.92 -4.98
C HIS A 465 2.94 11.08 -4.54
N LEU A 466 3.90 10.48 -5.27
CA LEU A 466 5.31 10.58 -4.91
C LEU A 466 5.82 12.03 -5.01
N LYS A 467 5.40 12.76 -6.05
CA LYS A 467 5.64 14.21 -6.19
C LYS A 467 5.04 15.01 -5.02
N HIS A 468 3.81 14.68 -4.61
CA HIS A 468 3.17 15.33 -3.47
C HIS A 468 3.91 15.05 -2.15
N THR A 469 4.32 13.82 -1.88
CA THR A 469 5.11 13.48 -0.69
C THR A 469 6.43 14.22 -0.66
N LEU A 470 7.15 14.29 -1.79
CA LEU A 470 8.39 15.07 -1.89
C LEU A 470 8.15 16.54 -1.53
N LYS A 471 7.09 17.14 -2.08
CA LYS A 471 6.71 18.52 -1.76
C LYS A 471 6.43 18.73 -0.27
N LEU A 472 5.74 17.78 0.40
CA LEU A 472 5.52 17.86 1.85
C LEU A 472 6.84 17.85 2.64
N VAL A 473 7.84 17.11 2.17
CA VAL A 473 9.18 17.08 2.80
C VAL A 473 9.91 18.40 2.57
N GLU A 474 9.88 18.94 1.34
CA GLU A 474 10.48 20.23 1.01
C GLU A 474 9.88 21.38 1.84
N GLU A 475 8.56 21.35 2.04
CA GLU A 475 7.82 22.32 2.85
C GLU A 475 7.90 22.06 4.36
N LYS A 476 8.59 20.98 4.78
CA LYS A 476 8.72 20.54 6.19
C LYS A 476 7.39 20.18 6.87
N ASN A 477 6.38 19.84 6.08
CA ASN A 477 5.09 19.30 6.52
C ASN A 477 5.14 17.77 6.74
N LEU A 478 6.28 17.15 6.44
CA LEU A 478 6.59 15.76 6.75
C LEU A 478 8.08 15.64 7.07
N ASN A 479 8.43 14.96 8.16
CA ASN A 479 9.81 14.58 8.46
C ASN A 479 9.98 13.06 8.24
N PRO A 480 10.57 12.61 7.11
CA PRO A 480 10.72 11.19 6.86
C PRO A 480 11.73 10.48 7.76
N ALA A 481 12.67 11.24 8.35
CA ALA A 481 13.78 10.69 9.12
C ALA A 481 13.34 9.94 10.38
N THR A 482 12.14 10.22 10.88
CA THR A 482 11.54 9.53 12.02
C THR A 482 11.35 8.03 11.76
N ALA A 483 11.18 7.63 10.50
CA ALA A 483 10.99 6.24 10.11
C ALA A 483 12.31 5.47 9.94
N LEU A 484 13.47 6.14 9.93
CA LEU A 484 14.77 5.48 9.73
C LEU A 484 15.21 4.76 11.00
N ALA A 485 15.35 3.44 10.95
CA ALA A 485 15.78 2.64 12.10
C ALA A 485 17.19 2.07 11.97
N ALA A 486 17.62 1.74 10.76
CA ALA A 486 18.93 1.15 10.52
C ALA A 486 19.51 1.54 9.16
N ILE A 487 20.84 1.53 9.09
CA ILE A 487 21.61 1.77 7.87
C ILE A 487 22.66 0.67 7.68
N GLY A 488 23.02 0.35 6.44
CA GLY A 488 24.04 -0.67 6.14
C GLY A 488 24.66 -0.51 4.75
N GLY A 489 25.73 -1.26 4.51
CA GLY A 489 26.43 -1.35 3.23
C GLY A 489 25.92 -2.48 2.33
N MET A 490 26.44 -2.55 1.11
CA MET A 490 26.03 -3.55 0.12
C MET A 490 26.18 -5.01 0.59
N ASN A 491 27.24 -5.31 1.35
CA ASN A 491 27.47 -6.66 1.87
C ASN A 491 26.48 -7.06 2.98
N GLU A 492 25.81 -6.08 3.59
CA GLU A 492 24.84 -6.28 4.67
C GLU A 492 23.39 -6.31 4.16
N LEU A 493 23.17 -6.18 2.86
CA LEU A 493 21.83 -6.07 2.28
C LEU A 493 20.94 -7.28 2.63
N LYS A 494 21.46 -8.49 2.50
CA LYS A 494 20.71 -9.72 2.84
C LYS A 494 20.36 -9.76 4.33
N ASN A 495 21.30 -9.42 5.22
CA ASN A 495 21.04 -9.31 6.66
C ASN A 495 19.97 -8.25 6.96
N GLY A 496 19.98 -7.14 6.22
CA GLY A 496 18.94 -6.11 6.26
C GLY A 496 17.56 -6.65 5.85
N LEU A 497 17.47 -7.42 4.76
CA LEU A 497 16.23 -8.04 4.31
C LEU A 497 15.71 -9.09 5.30
N GLU A 498 16.59 -9.88 5.91
CA GLU A 498 16.24 -10.80 6.98
C GLU A 498 15.74 -10.06 8.23
N ALA A 499 16.36 -8.92 8.56
CA ALA A 499 15.87 -8.06 9.64
C ALA A 499 14.46 -7.52 9.35
N VAL A 500 14.17 -7.13 8.10
CA VAL A 500 12.82 -6.75 7.66
C VAL A 500 11.84 -7.93 7.75
N ALA A 501 12.23 -9.10 7.24
CA ALA A 501 11.40 -10.31 7.24
C ALA A 501 11.00 -10.76 8.65
N ASN A 502 11.87 -10.52 9.63
CA ASN A 502 11.68 -10.87 11.03
C ASN A 502 11.22 -9.69 11.91
N ALA A 503 10.87 -8.54 11.31
CA ALA A 503 10.46 -7.33 12.01
C ALA A 503 11.43 -6.90 13.14
N LYS A 504 12.74 -7.10 12.94
CA LYS A 504 13.80 -6.87 13.94
C LYS A 504 13.94 -5.41 14.34
N PHE A 505 13.74 -4.50 13.39
CA PHE A 505 13.88 -3.06 13.63
C PHE A 505 12.50 -2.38 13.70
N PRO A 506 12.35 -1.36 14.55
CA PRO A 506 11.09 -0.64 14.72
C PRO A 506 10.67 0.14 13.46
N GLY A 507 11.62 0.48 12.59
CA GLY A 507 11.45 1.31 11.40
C GLY A 507 12.09 0.71 10.15
N LYS A 508 12.33 1.56 9.15
CA LYS A 508 12.89 1.20 7.87
C LYS A 508 14.41 1.04 7.94
N THR A 509 14.92 0.12 7.13
CA THR A 509 16.35 -0.08 6.91
C THR A 509 16.72 0.49 5.56
N VAL A 510 17.83 1.23 5.50
CA VAL A 510 18.39 1.76 4.25
C VAL A 510 19.77 1.15 4.00
N ILE A 511 20.02 0.72 2.77
CA ILE A 511 21.34 0.25 2.34
C ILE A 511 21.96 1.29 1.40
N PHE A 512 23.26 1.52 1.56
CA PHE A 512 24.06 2.38 0.69
C PHE A 512 24.97 1.49 -0.17
N PRO A 513 24.62 1.20 -1.44
CA PRO A 513 25.33 0.23 -2.26
C PRO A 513 26.82 0.56 -2.48
N ASN A 514 27.16 1.85 -2.47
CA ASN A 514 28.52 2.33 -2.67
C ASN A 514 29.36 2.42 -1.37
N CYS A 515 28.79 2.03 -0.23
CA CYS A 515 29.49 1.88 1.05
C CYS A 515 29.62 0.39 1.40
N GLU A 516 30.32 -0.38 0.55
CA GLU A 516 30.22 -1.85 0.49
C GLU A 516 30.33 -2.55 1.84
N ASN A 517 31.28 -2.12 2.67
CA ASN A 517 31.63 -2.75 3.95
C ASN A 517 31.07 -2.04 5.18
N MET A 518 30.13 -1.11 5.01
CA MET A 518 29.49 -0.45 6.15
C MET A 518 28.63 -1.48 6.91
N PRO A 519 28.86 -1.70 8.22
CA PRO A 519 28.13 -2.72 8.96
C PRO A 519 26.69 -2.27 9.24
N LEU A 520 25.76 -3.23 9.30
CA LEU A 520 24.35 -2.96 9.57
C LEU A 520 24.18 -2.42 10.99
N THR A 521 23.82 -1.15 11.09
CA THR A 521 23.84 -0.40 12.34
C THR A 521 22.52 0.32 12.56
N THR A 522 21.96 0.22 13.77
CA THR A 522 20.76 0.97 14.15
C THR A 522 21.10 2.45 14.37
N MET A 523 20.13 3.34 14.17
CA MET A 523 20.34 4.78 14.40
C MET A 523 20.78 5.09 15.85
N GLU A 524 20.25 4.36 16.84
CA GLU A 524 20.67 4.45 18.24
C GLU A 524 22.16 4.12 18.45
N ASN A 525 22.71 3.25 17.62
CA ASN A 525 24.09 2.77 17.69
C ASN A 525 25.01 3.38 16.62
N ILE A 526 24.57 4.43 15.90
CA ILE A 526 25.36 5.02 14.81
C ILE A 526 26.73 5.52 15.28
N GLY A 527 26.83 5.90 16.56
CA GLY A 527 28.09 6.28 17.20
C GLY A 527 29.15 5.18 17.21
N ASN A 528 28.76 3.91 17.14
CA ASN A 528 29.68 2.78 17.11
C ASN A 528 30.45 2.69 15.77
N LEU A 529 29.94 3.31 14.71
CA LEU A 529 30.66 3.45 13.44
C LEU A 529 31.77 4.50 13.55
N SER A 530 31.49 5.60 14.24
CA SER A 530 32.43 6.67 14.55
C SER A 530 31.82 7.64 15.56
N GLU A 531 32.54 7.99 16.63
CA GLU A 531 32.08 8.98 17.61
C GLU A 531 31.72 10.33 16.98
N LYS A 532 32.36 10.70 15.86
CA LYS A 532 32.07 11.94 15.12
C LYS A 532 30.64 11.97 14.57
N LEU A 533 30.04 10.82 14.26
CA LEU A 533 28.69 10.76 13.67
C LEU A 533 27.61 11.26 14.63
N LYS A 534 27.78 11.08 15.95
CA LYS A 534 26.81 11.58 16.95
C LYS A 534 26.61 13.09 16.83
N THR A 535 27.67 13.83 16.47
CA THR A 535 27.63 15.30 16.33
C THR A 535 27.02 15.78 15.01
N THR A 536 26.73 14.86 14.09
CA THR A 536 26.15 15.18 12.77
C THR A 536 24.62 15.01 12.72
N LEU A 537 24.03 14.35 13.73
CA LEU A 537 22.59 14.21 13.87
C LEU A 537 21.96 15.57 14.18
N ASP A 538 20.65 15.70 13.92
CA ASP A 538 19.93 16.90 14.36
C ASP A 538 19.72 16.92 15.88
N LYS A 539 19.09 17.99 16.37
CA LYS A 539 18.84 18.19 17.81
C LYS A 539 17.96 17.09 18.45
N ASP A 540 17.18 16.39 17.64
CA ASP A 540 16.25 15.35 18.07
C ASP A 540 16.86 13.94 17.82
N GLY A 541 18.11 13.89 17.35
CA GLY A 541 18.87 12.66 17.10
C GLY A 541 18.62 12.02 15.74
N PHE A 542 17.99 12.72 14.80
CA PHE A 542 17.69 12.17 13.47
C PHE A 542 18.84 12.35 12.48
N TYR A 543 18.85 11.46 11.48
CA TYR A 543 19.81 11.43 10.38
C TYR A 543 19.73 12.70 9.53
N THR A 544 20.87 13.29 9.20
CA THR A 544 20.95 14.52 8.38
C THR A 544 21.85 14.34 7.16
N LYS A 545 21.87 15.35 6.29
CA LYS A 545 22.85 15.42 5.19
C LYS A 545 24.30 15.37 5.66
N LYS A 546 24.61 16.01 6.80
CA LYS A 546 25.96 15.97 7.40
C LYS A 546 26.33 14.56 7.86
N THR A 547 25.35 13.81 8.37
CA THR A 547 25.54 12.39 8.72
C THR A 547 25.88 11.57 7.49
N GLU A 548 25.14 11.78 6.39
CA GLU A 548 25.40 11.11 5.10
C GLU A 548 26.80 11.37 4.57
N GLU A 549 27.18 12.65 4.48
CA GLU A 549 28.51 13.06 4.01
C GLU A 549 29.62 12.40 4.84
N LYS A 550 29.43 12.34 6.16
CA LYS A 550 30.42 11.71 7.04
C LYS A 550 30.47 10.20 6.88
N LEU A 551 29.33 9.53 6.67
CA LEU A 551 29.30 8.10 6.38
C LEU A 551 30.01 7.79 5.07
N PHE A 552 29.80 8.62 4.05
CA PHE A 552 30.46 8.45 2.75
C PHE A 552 31.97 8.69 2.86
N GLU A 553 32.42 9.68 3.62
CA GLU A 553 33.86 9.85 3.92
C GLU A 553 34.48 8.61 4.59
N LEU A 554 33.72 7.91 5.43
CA LEU A 554 34.21 6.76 6.19
C LEU A 554 34.17 5.44 5.41
N PHE A 555 33.19 5.26 4.52
CA PHE A 555 32.86 3.95 3.95
C PHE A 555 32.75 3.92 2.42
N SER A 556 32.73 5.07 1.73
CA SER A 556 32.73 5.08 0.27
C SER A 556 34.08 4.58 -0.26
N ASN A 557 34.01 3.82 -1.35
CA ASN A 557 35.18 3.33 -2.08
C ASN A 557 35.80 4.38 -2.99
#